data_AF-A0A6I3JC63-F1
#
_entry.id   AF-A0A6I3JC63-F1
#
_cell.length_a   1.000
_cell.length_b   1.000
_cell.length_c   1.000
_cell.angle_alpha   90.00
_cell.angle_beta   90.00
_cell.angle_gamma   90.00
#
_symmetry.space_group_name_H-M   'P 1'
#
loop_
_entity.id
_entity.type
_entity.pdbx_description
1 polymer ?
#
loop_
_entity_poly.entity_id
_entity_poly.type
_entity_poly.pdbx_seq_one_letter_code
_entity_poly.pdbx_strand_id
1 'polypeptide(L)'
;MPEMSEQIFVTHARGKVHIRACPHLSGTSELTPATPEQVNQNGYCSHCEKEIAGVGRKYFESLDDALEAFGHRTDEAKRLIRKAIVGIEHDSIWIPASESYIALGVNGLGASWIGKGYVDFRDREHIELPWFAPHNGGGAQRLDEWGGLCEVHFIERSVSGVCELCE
;
A
#
# COMPACT_ATOMS: atom_id res chain seq x y z
N MET A 1 1.73 -14.47 22.68
CA MET A 1 1.59 -15.16 21.37
C MET A 1 2.22 -14.23 20.35
N PRO A 2 3.19 -14.69 19.55
CA PRO A 2 4.14 -13.79 18.91
C PRO A 2 3.50 -13.00 17.77
N GLU A 3 3.96 -11.76 17.63
CA GLU A 3 3.54 -10.72 16.70
C GLU A 3 3.45 -11.23 15.25
N MET A 4 2.23 -11.31 14.73
CA MET A 4 1.99 -11.38 13.27
C MET A 4 2.21 -9.99 12.69
N SER A 5 3.49 -9.63 12.58
CA SER A 5 3.95 -8.38 11.97
C SER A 5 3.38 -8.25 10.57
N GLU A 6 2.87 -7.07 10.24
CA GLU A 6 2.70 -6.56 8.88
C GLU A 6 3.82 -7.13 7.98
N GLN A 7 3.50 -7.80 6.86
CA GLN A 7 4.55 -8.36 6.02
C GLN A 7 5.38 -7.20 5.46
N ILE A 8 6.60 -7.05 5.97
CA ILE A 8 7.56 -6.03 5.57
C ILE A 8 8.48 -6.65 4.53
N PHE A 9 8.78 -5.89 3.49
CA PHE A 9 9.59 -6.29 2.35
C PHE A 9 10.81 -5.39 2.20
N VAL A 10 11.86 -5.92 1.59
CA VAL A 10 13.04 -5.15 1.19
C VAL A 10 13.19 -5.20 -0.33
N THR A 11 13.54 -4.05 -0.92
CA THR A 11 13.88 -3.96 -2.34
C THR A 11 15.32 -4.41 -2.61
N HIS A 12 16.22 -4.18 -1.65
CA HIS A 12 17.61 -4.67 -1.64
C HIS A 12 18.09 -4.91 -0.20
N ALA A 13 19.14 -5.73 0.00
CA ALA A 13 19.60 -6.16 1.33
C ALA A 13 19.94 -5.01 2.31
N ARG A 14 20.38 -3.85 1.78
CA ARG A 14 20.65 -2.60 2.53
C ARG A 14 19.65 -1.47 2.23
N GLY A 15 18.62 -1.74 1.44
CA GLY A 15 17.58 -0.77 1.10
C GLY A 15 16.59 -0.59 2.25
N LYS A 16 15.87 0.54 2.24
CA LYS A 16 14.77 0.79 3.18
C LYS A 16 13.76 -0.37 3.17
N VAL A 17 13.06 -0.54 4.29
CA VAL A 17 12.01 -1.55 4.39
C VAL A 17 10.65 -0.97 4.01
N HIS A 18 9.79 -1.80 3.44
CA HIS A 18 8.56 -1.40 2.79
C HIS A 18 7.39 -2.25 3.27
N ILE A 19 6.25 -1.64 3.53
CA ILE A 19 4.98 -2.37 3.65
C ILE A 19 4.52 -2.83 2.26
N ARG A 20 3.73 -3.90 2.19
CA ARG A 20 3.26 -4.50 0.91
C ARG A 20 2.70 -3.50 -0.08
N ALA A 21 1.97 -2.50 0.42
CA ALA A 21 1.30 -1.51 -0.40
C ALA A 21 2.20 -0.34 -0.86
N CYS A 22 3.50 -0.38 -0.55
CA CYS A 22 4.41 0.68 -0.93
C CYS A 22 4.57 0.77 -2.46
N PRO A 23 4.45 1.99 -3.05
CA PRO A 23 4.65 2.19 -4.48
C PRO A 23 6.04 1.80 -4.98
N HIS A 24 7.06 1.74 -4.12
CA HIS A 24 8.40 1.26 -4.52
C HIS A 24 8.45 -0.23 -4.82
N LEU A 25 7.43 -0.99 -4.42
CA LEU A 25 7.29 -2.41 -4.76
C LEU A 25 6.54 -2.62 -6.09
N SER A 26 5.86 -1.60 -6.62
CA SER A 26 5.19 -1.67 -7.93
C SER A 26 6.24 -1.71 -9.05
N GLY A 27 6.63 -2.91 -9.45
CA GLY A 27 7.62 -3.16 -10.50
C GLY A 27 8.55 -4.31 -10.21
N THR A 28 8.62 -4.78 -8.96
CA THR A 28 9.43 -5.95 -8.57
C THR A 28 8.56 -7.20 -8.56
N SER A 29 8.88 -8.18 -9.41
CA SER A 29 8.16 -9.46 -9.48
C SER A 29 8.44 -10.39 -8.29
N GLU A 30 9.53 -10.16 -7.57
CA GLU A 30 9.96 -10.96 -6.43
C GLU A 30 10.08 -10.09 -5.18
N LEU A 31 9.04 -10.16 -4.34
CA LEU A 31 9.02 -9.46 -3.06
C LEU A 31 9.82 -10.27 -2.03
N THR A 32 10.94 -9.73 -1.56
CA THR A 32 11.75 -10.38 -0.53
C THR A 32 11.27 -9.94 0.86
N PRO A 33 10.80 -10.86 1.73
CA PRO A 33 10.46 -10.53 3.11
C PRO A 33 11.69 -9.99 3.85
N ALA A 34 11.50 -8.90 4.60
CA ALA A 34 12.52 -8.32 5.45
C ALA A 34 12.74 -9.18 6.70
N THR A 35 14.00 -9.39 7.08
CA THR A 35 14.31 -9.99 8.39
C THR A 35 14.12 -8.97 9.53
N PRO A 36 13.90 -9.41 10.78
CA PRO A 36 13.83 -8.50 11.93
C PRO A 36 15.08 -7.59 12.07
N GLU A 37 16.28 -8.11 11.81
CA GLU A 37 17.50 -7.29 11.74
C GLU A 37 17.40 -6.18 10.68
N GLN A 38 16.88 -6.48 9.48
CA GLN A 38 16.74 -5.48 8.41
C GLN A 38 15.72 -4.41 8.76
N VAL A 39 14.62 -4.76 9.42
CA VAL A 39 13.62 -3.79 9.92
C VAL A 39 14.27 -2.81 10.88
N ASN A 40 15.08 -3.30 11.82
CA ASN A 40 15.76 -2.47 12.81
C ASN A 40 16.90 -1.63 12.22
N GLN A 41 17.64 -2.17 11.24
CA GLN A 41 18.85 -1.51 10.70
C GLN A 41 18.55 -0.53 9.55
N ASN A 42 17.67 -0.92 8.63
CA ASN A 42 17.48 -0.14 7.42
C ASN A 42 16.48 0.99 7.62
N GLY A 43 15.53 0.83 8.56
CA GLY A 43 14.42 1.75 8.78
C GLY A 43 13.43 1.74 7.61
N TYR A 44 12.23 2.24 7.87
CA TYR A 44 11.16 2.26 6.88
C TYR A 44 11.41 3.31 5.79
N CYS A 45 10.85 3.08 4.61
CA CYS A 45 10.79 4.10 3.58
C CYS A 45 9.92 5.27 4.08
N SER A 46 10.22 6.51 3.69
CA SER A 46 9.49 7.70 4.19
C SER A 46 7.97 7.67 3.90
N HIS A 47 7.57 7.04 2.78
CA HIS A 47 6.17 6.77 2.45
C HIS A 47 5.54 5.78 3.44
N CYS A 48 6.26 4.70 3.72
CA CYS A 48 5.88 3.63 4.61
C CYS A 48 5.76 4.12 6.06
N GLU A 49 6.71 4.96 6.51
CA GLU A 49 6.64 5.61 7.83
C GLU A 49 5.38 6.46 7.97
N LYS A 50 5.07 7.29 6.97
CA LYS A 50 3.85 8.12 6.97
C LYS A 50 2.60 7.25 6.97
N GLU A 51 2.60 6.17 6.20
CA GLU A 51 1.46 5.26 6.10
C GLU A 51 1.22 4.50 7.41
N ILE A 52 2.28 3.99 8.05
CA ILE A 52 2.25 3.38 9.38
C ILE A 52 1.78 4.38 10.43
N ALA A 53 2.32 5.61 10.40
CA ALA A 53 1.92 6.70 11.28
C ALA A 53 0.50 7.25 11.00
N GLY A 54 -0.16 6.77 9.94
CA GLY A 54 -1.51 7.18 9.56
C GLY A 54 -1.62 8.60 9.00
N VAL A 55 -0.50 9.20 8.61
CA VAL A 55 -0.45 10.57 8.07
C VAL A 55 -1.16 10.60 6.71
N GLY A 56 -2.19 11.44 6.60
CA GLY A 56 -2.94 11.63 5.36
C GLY A 56 -3.97 10.54 5.04
N ARG A 57 -4.29 9.65 5.99
CA ARG A 57 -5.42 8.73 5.85
C ARG A 57 -6.73 9.51 5.79
N LYS A 58 -7.57 9.19 4.81
CA LYS A 58 -8.96 9.65 4.73
C LYS A 58 -9.86 8.55 5.26
N TYR A 59 -10.54 8.81 6.38
CA TYR A 59 -11.46 7.86 7.00
C TYR A 59 -12.87 7.98 6.43
N PHE A 60 -13.60 6.86 6.43
CA PHE A 60 -14.96 6.75 5.93
C PHE A 60 -15.85 6.06 6.97
N GLU A 61 -17.10 6.51 7.06
CA GLU A 61 -18.09 5.92 7.97
C GLU A 61 -18.75 4.66 7.38
N SER A 62 -18.73 4.53 6.05
CA SER A 62 -19.28 3.37 5.35
C SER A 62 -18.31 2.85 4.29
N LEU A 63 -18.35 1.53 4.09
CA LEU A 63 -17.61 0.89 3.01
C LEU A 63 -18.08 1.37 1.64
N ASP A 64 -19.37 1.67 1.50
CA ASP A 64 -19.94 2.10 0.22
C ASP A 64 -19.39 3.46 -0.20
N ASP A 65 -19.24 4.40 0.73
CA ASP A 65 -18.63 5.71 0.46
C ASP A 65 -17.15 5.56 0.10
N ALA A 66 -16.43 4.67 0.78
CA ALA A 66 -15.03 4.38 0.46
C ALA A 66 -14.90 3.76 -0.94
N LEU A 67 -15.77 2.81 -1.29
CA LEU A 67 -15.82 2.18 -2.61
C LEU A 67 -16.13 3.19 -3.71
N GLU A 68 -17.09 4.08 -3.49
CA GLU A 68 -17.39 5.14 -4.45
C GLU A 68 -16.24 6.13 -4.63
N ALA A 69 -15.63 6.57 -3.54
CA ALA A 69 -14.47 7.45 -3.56
C ALA A 69 -13.28 6.81 -4.29
N PHE A 70 -13.09 5.50 -4.12
CA PHE A 70 -12.02 4.74 -4.76
C PHE A 70 -12.31 4.37 -6.23
N GLY A 71 -13.56 4.50 -6.69
CA GLY A 71 -13.97 4.26 -8.08
C GLY A 71 -14.73 2.95 -8.33
N HIS A 72 -15.00 2.13 -7.31
CA HIS A 72 -15.85 0.94 -7.38
C HIS A 72 -17.34 1.30 -7.37
N ARG A 73 -17.81 1.91 -8.45
CA ARG A 73 -19.15 2.53 -8.52
C ARG A 73 -20.28 1.59 -8.93
N THR A 74 -19.97 0.45 -9.54
CA THR A 74 -21.02 -0.47 -10.02
C THR A 74 -21.54 -1.34 -8.88
N ASP A 75 -22.86 -1.59 -8.87
CA ASP A 75 -23.49 -2.43 -7.84
C ASP A 75 -22.90 -3.85 -7.82
N GLU A 76 -22.56 -4.38 -9.00
CA GLU A 76 -21.93 -5.70 -9.12
C GLU A 76 -20.53 -5.71 -8.51
N ALA A 77 -19.73 -4.66 -8.72
CA ALA A 77 -18.41 -4.58 -8.10
C ALA A 77 -18.51 -4.49 -6.57
N LYS A 78 -19.39 -3.62 -6.07
CA LYS A 78 -19.67 -3.48 -4.64
C LYS A 78 -20.14 -4.81 -4.05
N ARG A 79 -21.04 -5.53 -4.72
CA ARG A 79 -21.55 -6.84 -4.29
C ARG A 79 -20.45 -7.89 -4.18
N LEU A 80 -19.60 -8.00 -5.20
CA LEU A 80 -18.50 -8.97 -5.21
C LEU A 80 -17.44 -8.67 -4.16
N ILE A 81 -17.09 -7.40 -3.97
CA ILE A 81 -16.16 -6.98 -2.90
C ILE A 81 -16.75 -7.30 -1.53
N ARG A 82 -18.01 -6.94 -1.27
CA ARG A 82 -18.68 -7.29 0.00
C ARG A 82 -18.68 -8.79 0.25
N LYS A 83 -18.93 -9.60 -0.79
CA LYS A 83 -18.84 -11.06 -0.69
C LYS A 83 -17.43 -11.53 -0.35
N ALA A 84 -16.41 -10.93 -0.96
CA ALA A 84 -15.02 -11.27 -0.73
C ALA A 84 -14.55 -10.94 0.69
N ILE A 85 -15.06 -9.88 1.32
CA ILE A 85 -14.68 -9.47 2.68
C ILE A 85 -15.62 -10.00 3.77
N VAL A 86 -16.56 -10.90 3.45
CA VAL A 86 -17.43 -11.52 4.47
C VAL A 86 -16.58 -12.11 5.58
N GLY A 87 -16.96 -11.82 6.83
CA GLY A 87 -16.28 -12.30 8.03
C GLY A 87 -15.04 -11.49 8.45
N ILE A 88 -14.70 -10.40 7.76
CA ILE A 88 -13.64 -9.49 8.21
C ILE A 88 -14.18 -8.53 9.27
N GLU A 89 -13.78 -8.75 10.51
CA GLU A 89 -13.98 -7.77 11.58
C GLU A 89 -13.18 -6.50 11.26
N HIS A 90 -13.81 -5.33 11.44
CA HIS A 90 -13.19 -4.03 11.29
C HIS A 90 -13.96 -2.98 12.08
N ASP A 91 -13.25 -1.99 12.62
CA ASP A 91 -13.78 -0.83 13.33
C ASP A 91 -13.55 0.48 12.56
N SER A 92 -12.77 0.43 11.49
CA SER A 92 -12.36 1.60 10.74
C SER A 92 -12.14 1.27 9.27
N ILE A 93 -12.44 2.26 8.42
CA ILE A 93 -12.30 2.20 6.97
C ILE A 93 -11.52 3.44 6.55
N TRP A 94 -10.42 3.27 5.82
CA TRP A 94 -9.66 4.42 5.31
C TRP A 94 -9.05 4.17 3.94
N ILE A 95 -8.75 5.27 3.26
CA ILE A 95 -7.90 5.30 2.07
C ILE A 95 -6.59 5.99 2.49
N PRO A 96 -5.41 5.40 2.22
CA PRO A 96 -4.12 6.03 2.52
C PRO A 96 -3.91 7.26 1.63
N ALA A 97 -2.93 8.10 1.95
CA ALA A 97 -2.62 9.29 1.17
C ALA A 97 -2.25 8.99 -0.31
N SER A 98 -1.72 7.79 -0.57
CA SER A 98 -1.40 7.29 -1.91
C SER A 98 -2.62 6.91 -2.75
N GLU A 99 -3.80 6.81 -2.13
CA GLU A 99 -5.04 6.37 -2.79
C GLU A 99 -4.88 5.01 -3.51
N SER A 100 -4.00 4.15 -2.99
CA SER A 100 -3.63 2.88 -3.63
C SER A 100 -4.58 1.73 -3.30
N TYR A 101 -5.30 1.80 -2.18
CA TYR A 101 -6.27 0.80 -1.72
C TYR A 101 -7.29 1.41 -0.74
N ILE A 102 -8.33 0.66 -0.39
CA ILE A 102 -9.16 0.89 0.80
C ILE A 102 -8.74 -0.13 1.87
N ALA A 103 -8.41 0.31 3.07
CA ALA A 103 -8.14 -0.58 4.19
C ALA A 103 -9.35 -0.70 5.10
N LEU A 104 -9.63 -1.94 5.49
CA LEU A 104 -10.48 -2.29 6.63
C LEU A 104 -9.54 -2.55 7.80
N GLY A 105 -9.63 -1.78 8.87
CA GLY A 105 -8.78 -1.98 10.03
C GLY A 105 -9.50 -2.31 11.32
N VAL A 106 -8.72 -2.88 12.22
CA VAL A 106 -9.09 -3.24 13.58
C VAL A 106 -8.01 -2.67 14.49
N ASN A 107 -8.40 -1.86 15.47
CA ASN A 107 -7.48 -1.19 16.39
C ASN A 107 -6.35 -0.41 15.67
N GLY A 108 -6.69 0.25 14.56
CA GLY A 108 -5.75 1.05 13.76
C GLY A 108 -4.84 0.27 12.82
N LEU A 109 -4.94 -1.06 12.81
CA LEU A 109 -4.15 -1.97 11.99
C LEU A 109 -4.98 -2.55 10.83
N GLY A 110 -4.44 -2.61 9.62
CA GLY A 110 -5.17 -3.14 8.44
C GLY A 110 -5.40 -4.65 8.51
N ALA A 111 -6.67 -5.08 8.53
CA ALA A 111 -7.10 -6.47 8.46
C ALA A 111 -7.33 -6.95 7.01
N SER A 112 -7.75 -6.05 6.12
CA SER A 112 -7.93 -6.32 4.69
C SER A 112 -7.70 -5.06 3.86
N TRP A 113 -7.26 -5.25 2.61
CA TRP A 113 -6.96 -4.19 1.65
C TRP A 113 -7.66 -4.44 0.32
N ILE A 114 -8.51 -3.52 -0.10
CA ILE A 114 -9.28 -3.59 -1.35
C ILE A 114 -8.58 -2.70 -2.38
N GLY A 115 -7.99 -3.33 -3.39
CA GLY A 115 -7.36 -2.67 -4.51
C GLY A 115 -8.31 -2.46 -5.70
N LYS A 116 -7.76 -2.02 -6.84
CA LYS A 116 -8.54 -1.79 -8.07
C LYS A 116 -9.10 -3.08 -8.69
N GLY A 117 -8.46 -4.22 -8.45
CA GLY A 117 -8.88 -5.50 -9.01
C GLY A 117 -8.69 -6.68 -8.06
N TYR A 118 -8.41 -6.44 -6.79
CA TYR A 118 -8.12 -7.50 -5.84
C TYR A 118 -8.56 -7.14 -4.43
N VAL A 119 -8.61 -8.16 -3.58
CA VAL A 119 -8.75 -8.02 -2.13
C VAL A 119 -7.64 -8.83 -1.47
N ASP A 120 -6.78 -8.15 -0.74
CA ASP A 120 -5.75 -8.72 0.11
C ASP A 120 -6.25 -8.83 1.55
N PHE A 121 -5.68 -9.78 2.29
CA PHE A 121 -6.02 -10.01 3.69
C PHE A 121 -4.76 -10.19 4.52
N ARG A 122 -4.88 -9.90 5.81
CA ARG A 122 -3.79 -10.10 6.75
C ARG A 122 -3.49 -11.59 6.97
N ASP A 123 -4.53 -12.41 7.05
CA ASP A 123 -4.48 -13.78 7.59
C ASP A 123 -5.02 -14.84 6.62
N ARG A 124 -5.38 -14.47 5.39
CA ARG A 124 -5.89 -15.39 4.38
C ARG A 124 -5.43 -15.02 2.97
N GLU A 125 -5.75 -15.90 2.03
CA GLU A 125 -5.30 -15.79 0.65
C GLU A 125 -5.89 -14.57 -0.08
N HIS A 126 -5.05 -13.98 -0.93
CA HIS A 126 -5.41 -12.97 -1.91
C HIS A 126 -6.57 -13.42 -2.81
N ILE A 127 -7.53 -12.53 -3.05
CA ILE A 127 -8.64 -12.77 -3.97
C ILE A 127 -8.55 -11.81 -5.15
N GLU A 128 -8.43 -12.34 -6.35
CA GLU A 128 -8.57 -11.58 -7.60
C GLU A 128 -10.06 -11.35 -7.90
N LEU A 129 -10.43 -10.12 -8.24
CA LEU A 129 -11.79 -9.77 -8.66
C LEU A 129 -11.96 -10.05 -10.16
N PRO A 130 -13.19 -10.25 -10.68
CA PRO A 130 -13.40 -10.62 -12.09
C PRO A 130 -12.87 -9.62 -13.13
N TRP A 131 -12.65 -8.37 -12.73
CA TRP A 131 -12.05 -7.32 -13.56
C TRP A 131 -10.57 -7.09 -13.22
N PHE A 132 -9.94 -8.03 -12.53
CA PHE A 132 -8.51 -8.05 -12.36
C PHE A 132 -7.85 -8.17 -13.74
N ALA A 133 -7.24 -7.08 -14.18
CA ALA A 133 -6.23 -7.17 -15.20
C ALA A 133 -4.88 -7.37 -14.48
N PRO A 134 -4.01 -8.29 -14.91
CA PRO A 134 -2.62 -8.25 -14.49
C PRO A 134 -1.99 -7.00 -15.11
N HIS A 135 -1.90 -5.92 -14.34
CA HIS A 135 -1.15 -4.74 -14.69
C HIS A 135 0.26 -4.93 -14.13
N ASN A 136 1.30 -4.77 -14.95
CA ASN A 136 2.63 -4.47 -14.42
C ASN A 136 2.54 -3.11 -13.72
N GLY A 137 2.45 -3.10 -12.38
CA GLY A 137 2.70 -1.95 -11.51
C GLY A 137 2.12 -0.62 -11.98
N GLY A 138 0.80 -0.45 -11.88
CA GLY A 138 0.12 0.81 -12.18
C GLY A 138 -0.75 1.27 -11.03
N GLY A 139 -0.15 1.53 -9.86
CA GLY A 139 -0.77 2.44 -8.90
C GLY A 139 -1.15 3.73 -9.64
N ALA A 140 -2.18 4.44 -9.17
CA ALA A 140 -2.50 5.74 -9.78
C ALA A 140 -1.22 6.58 -9.81
N GLN A 141 -0.71 6.91 -11.00
CA GLN A 141 0.26 7.99 -11.13
C GLN A 141 -0.50 9.24 -10.70
N ARG A 142 -0.40 9.57 -9.41
CA ARG A 142 -0.45 10.96 -9.04
C ARG A 142 0.69 11.58 -9.82
N LEU A 143 0.40 12.64 -10.58
CA LEU A 143 1.41 13.61 -10.94
C LEU A 143 1.86 14.26 -9.62
N ASP A 144 2.58 13.49 -8.82
CA ASP A 144 3.52 14.06 -7.89
C ASP A 144 4.52 14.76 -8.81
N GLU A 145 4.60 16.09 -8.70
CA GLU A 145 5.59 16.88 -9.41
C GLU A 145 6.96 16.47 -8.86
N TRP A 146 7.53 15.38 -9.37
CA TRP A 146 8.86 14.94 -9.06
C TRP A 146 9.86 15.84 -9.79
N GLY A 147 10.97 16.17 -9.12
CA GLY A 147 12.07 16.89 -9.76
C GLY A 147 12.77 16.02 -10.80
N GLY A 148 13.66 16.62 -11.60
CA GLY A 148 14.45 15.89 -12.60
C GLY A 148 15.30 14.75 -12.01
N LEU A 149 15.79 13.87 -12.88
CA LEU A 149 16.68 12.76 -12.51
C LEU A 149 17.98 13.26 -11.86
N CYS A 150 18.43 12.55 -10.82
CA CYS A 150 19.77 12.75 -10.31
C CYS A 150 20.81 12.17 -11.26
N GLU A 151 21.64 13.01 -11.86
CA GLU A 151 22.68 12.57 -12.81
C GLU A 151 23.80 11.72 -12.18
N VAL A 152 23.88 11.69 -10.85
CA VAL A 152 24.89 10.92 -10.11
C VAL A 152 24.36 9.54 -9.70
N HIS A 153 23.15 9.50 -9.16
CA HIS A 153 22.55 8.28 -8.58
C HIS A 153 21.43 7.69 -9.44
N PHE A 154 21.05 8.37 -10.53
CA PHE A 154 20.01 7.97 -11.49
C PHE A 154 18.66 7.61 -10.84
N ILE A 155 18.32 8.29 -9.74
CA ILE A 155 17.02 8.23 -9.06
C ILE A 155 16.30 9.58 -9.14
N GLU A 156 14.97 9.57 -9.03
CA GLU A 156 14.14 10.77 -9.10
C GLU A 156 14.40 11.69 -7.88
N ARG A 157 14.55 13.00 -8.13
CA ARG A 157 14.82 13.99 -7.08
C ARG A 157 13.52 14.53 -6.50
N SER A 158 13.59 14.98 -5.25
CA SER A 158 12.58 15.88 -4.69
C SER A 158 12.58 17.22 -5.45
N VAL A 159 11.48 17.99 -5.39
CA VAL A 159 11.37 19.33 -6.02
C VAL A 159 12.49 20.28 -5.59
N SER A 160 13.05 20.08 -4.40
CA SER A 160 14.22 20.83 -3.88
C SER A 160 15.55 20.48 -4.57
N GLY A 161 15.58 19.56 -5.54
CA GLY A 161 16.75 19.27 -6.37
C GLY A 161 17.77 18.31 -5.75
N VAL A 162 17.45 17.71 -4.60
CA VAL A 162 18.31 16.73 -3.90
C VAL A 162 17.62 15.37 -3.94
N CYS A 163 18.37 14.32 -4.32
CA CYS A 163 17.88 12.95 -4.20
C CYS A 163 18.23 12.38 -2.83
N GLU A 164 17.50 11.36 -2.39
CA GLU A 164 17.67 10.71 -1.07
C GLU A 164 19.04 10.07 -0.83
N LEU A 165 19.90 10.01 -1.85
CA LEU A 165 21.26 9.48 -1.78
C LEU A 165 22.35 10.57 -1.86
N CYS A 166 21.98 11.82 -2.11
CA CYS A 166 22.89 12.95 -2.02
C CYS A 166 22.76 13.55 -0.61
N GLU A 167 23.86 13.53 0.16
CA GLU A 167 23.98 14.30 1.41
C GLU A 167 23.94 15.81 1.15
#